data_AF-A0A6C1E2C3-F1
#
_entry.id   AF-A0A6C1E2C3-F1
#
_cell.length_a   1.000
_cell.length_b   1.000
_cell.length_c   1.000
_cell.angle_alpha   90.00
_cell.angle_beta   90.00
_cell.angle_gamma   90.00
#
_symmetry.space_group_name_H-M   'P 1'
#
loop_
_entity.id
_entity.type
_entity.pdbx_description
1 polymer ?
#
loop_
_entity_poly.entity_id
_entity_poly.type
_entity_poly.pdbx_seq_one_letter_code
_entity_poly.pdbx_strand_id
1 'polypeptide(L)'
;MFLPKFNPIRDKKAIEDAIESAPVVLFMKGTPEFPKCGFSRATIGLLGNQGVDPAKFAAYNVLEDPELREGIKEFSEWPTIPQLYVNKEFIGGCDVITSMARSGELADLLERHRHWYLKKKKKPKIVDFVTTGSKIGTGGRTL
;
A
#
# COMPACT_ATOMS: atom_id res chain seq x y z
N MET A 1 10.07 -38.62 12.10
CA MET A 1 10.30 -37.30 11.48
C MET A 1 9.24 -37.11 10.40
N PHE A 2 8.15 -36.44 10.73
CA PHE A 2 7.11 -36.07 9.78
C PHE A 2 6.76 -34.62 10.09
N LEU A 3 7.16 -33.70 9.21
CA LEU A 3 6.58 -32.37 9.21
C LEU A 3 5.15 -32.55 8.66
N PRO A 4 4.10 -32.07 9.36
CA PRO A 4 2.75 -32.17 8.84
C PRO A 4 2.69 -31.39 7.52
N LYS A 5 2.23 -32.08 6.48
CA LYS A 5 1.90 -31.45 5.21
C LYS A 5 0.75 -30.48 5.49
N PHE A 6 0.97 -29.22 5.13
CA PHE A 6 -0.06 -28.20 5.01
C PHE A 6 -1.22 -28.79 4.17
N ASN A 7 -2.47 -28.49 4.54
CA ASN A 7 -3.66 -28.94 3.80
C ASN A 7 -4.65 -27.77 3.62
N PRO A 8 -5.15 -27.47 2.40
CA PRO A 8 -5.54 -26.12 1.98
C PRO A 8 -6.84 -25.56 2.56
N ILE A 9 -7.71 -26.43 3.09
CA ILE A 9 -9.10 -26.09 3.42
C ILE A 9 -9.27 -25.84 4.93
N ARG A 10 -8.31 -26.25 5.77
CA ARG A 10 -8.52 -26.29 7.24
C ARG A 10 -7.96 -25.12 8.01
N ASP A 11 -6.90 -24.51 7.53
CA ASP A 11 -6.27 -23.43 8.28
C ASP A 11 -6.64 -22.08 7.68
N LYS A 12 -7.96 -21.77 7.66
CA LYS A 12 -8.47 -20.39 7.64
C LYS A 12 -7.66 -19.52 8.59
N LYS A 13 -7.28 -20.11 9.72
CA LYS A 13 -6.34 -19.60 10.70
C LYS A 13 -5.00 -19.11 10.10
N ALA A 14 -4.38 -19.82 9.17
CA ALA A 14 -3.13 -19.39 8.55
C ALA A 14 -3.32 -18.12 7.70
N ILE A 15 -4.45 -17.99 7.02
CA ILE A 15 -4.80 -16.76 6.29
C ILE A 15 -5.11 -15.63 7.28
N GLU A 16 -5.86 -15.92 8.35
CA GLU A 16 -6.13 -14.97 9.45
C GLU A 16 -4.82 -14.48 10.09
N ASP A 17 -3.92 -15.38 10.45
CA ASP A 17 -2.60 -15.06 11.01
C ASP A 17 -1.78 -14.23 10.01
N ALA A 18 -1.86 -14.54 8.70
CA ALA A 18 -1.16 -13.79 7.67
C ALA A 18 -1.70 -12.35 7.52
N ILE A 19 -3.02 -12.14 7.50
CA ILE A 19 -3.61 -10.79 7.42
C ILE A 19 -3.47 -10.00 8.73
N GLU A 20 -3.19 -10.67 9.86
CA GLU A 20 -2.88 -10.05 11.15
C GLU A 20 -1.39 -9.72 11.32
N SER A 21 -0.51 -10.30 10.50
CA SER A 21 0.95 -10.11 10.60
C SER A 21 1.40 -8.65 10.42
N ALA A 22 0.65 -7.88 9.63
CA ALA A 22 0.96 -6.48 9.33
C ALA A 22 -0.32 -5.68 9.01
N PRO A 23 -0.29 -4.34 9.19
CA PRO A 23 -1.41 -3.48 8.79
C PRO A 23 -1.70 -3.51 7.29
N VAL A 24 -0.69 -3.72 6.44
CA VAL A 24 -0.85 -3.85 4.99
C VAL A 24 -0.29 -5.20 4.57
N VAL A 25 -1.13 -6.06 3.99
CA VAL A 25 -0.76 -7.41 3.58
C VAL A 25 -1.10 -7.62 2.11
N LEU A 26 -0.16 -8.14 1.34
CA LEU A 26 -0.34 -8.41 -0.08
C LEU A 26 -0.05 -9.87 -0.40
N PHE A 27 -1.07 -10.59 -0.87
CA PHE A 27 -0.87 -11.89 -1.51
C PHE A 27 -0.52 -11.66 -2.96
N MET A 28 0.67 -12.09 -3.40
CA MET A 28 1.20 -11.78 -4.72
C MET A 28 1.92 -12.97 -5.37
N LYS A 29 2.16 -12.87 -6.68
CA LYS A 29 2.96 -13.84 -7.44
C LYS A 29 4.43 -13.41 -7.44
N GLY A 30 5.28 -14.16 -6.75
CA GLY A 30 6.67 -13.80 -6.46
C GLY A 30 6.79 -13.00 -5.17
N THR A 31 7.90 -12.29 -5.01
CA THR A 31 8.17 -11.43 -3.84
C THR A 31 8.21 -9.96 -4.26
N PRO A 32 8.20 -8.99 -3.32
CA PRO A 32 8.37 -7.58 -3.64
C PRO A 32 9.68 -7.30 -4.41
N GLU A 33 10.75 -8.01 -4.08
CA GLU A 33 12.05 -7.94 -4.76
C GLU A 33 12.03 -8.62 -6.14
N PHE A 34 11.32 -9.75 -6.25
CA PHE A 34 11.27 -10.55 -7.47
C PHE A 34 9.82 -10.86 -7.89
N PRO A 35 9.06 -9.86 -8.38
CA PRO A 35 7.67 -10.07 -8.80
C PRO A 35 7.60 -10.89 -10.10
N LYS A 36 6.81 -11.96 -10.09
CA LYS A 36 6.68 -12.95 -11.17
C LYS A 36 5.46 -12.73 -12.08
N CYS A 37 4.66 -11.70 -11.83
CA CYS A 37 3.50 -11.34 -12.63
C CYS A 37 3.39 -9.81 -12.80
N GLY A 38 2.97 -9.34 -13.98
CA GLY A 38 2.83 -7.91 -14.27
C GLY A 38 1.89 -7.19 -13.31
N PHE A 39 0.76 -7.80 -12.96
CA PHE A 39 -0.20 -7.25 -11.98
C PHE A 39 0.41 -7.14 -10.58
N SER A 40 1.12 -8.18 -10.12
CA SER A 40 1.82 -8.15 -8.83
C SER A 40 2.91 -7.07 -8.79
N ARG A 41 3.66 -6.88 -9.89
CA ARG A 41 4.65 -5.80 -10.01
C ARG A 41 3.99 -4.42 -9.97
N ALA A 42 2.88 -4.25 -10.68
CA ALA A 42 2.13 -2.99 -10.71
C ALA A 42 1.60 -2.62 -9.32
N THR A 43 1.01 -3.58 -8.60
CA THR A 43 0.49 -3.34 -7.24
C THR A 43 1.60 -2.97 -6.26
N ILE A 44 2.76 -3.65 -6.28
CA ILE A 44 3.91 -3.27 -5.44
C ILE A 44 4.39 -1.86 -5.74
N GLY A 45 4.58 -1.52 -7.03
CA GLY A 45 5.02 -0.18 -7.42
C GLY A 45 4.02 0.91 -6.98
N LEU A 46 2.73 0.62 -7.10
CA LEU A 46 1.67 1.52 -6.68
C LEU A 46 1.67 1.74 -5.15
N LEU A 47 1.79 0.68 -4.35
CA LEU A 47 1.90 0.80 -2.89
C LEU A 47 3.18 1.56 -2.47
N GLY A 48 4.29 1.35 -3.18
CA GLY A 48 5.51 2.12 -3.01
C GLY A 48 5.31 3.61 -3.28
N ASN A 49 4.59 3.95 -4.35
CA ASN A 49 4.27 5.34 -4.71
C ASN A 49 3.33 6.01 -3.68
N GLN A 50 2.46 5.25 -3.02
CA GLN A 50 1.63 5.73 -1.90
C GLN A 50 2.44 5.90 -0.60
N GLY A 51 3.70 5.46 -0.59
CA GLY A 51 4.61 5.62 0.55
C GLY A 51 4.31 4.67 1.70
N VAL A 52 3.76 3.48 1.40
CA VAL A 52 3.54 2.44 2.42
C VAL A 52 4.87 2.12 3.12
N ASP A 53 4.86 2.18 4.46
CA ASP A 53 6.02 1.86 5.29
C ASP A 53 6.39 0.38 5.18
N PRO A 54 7.61 0.03 4.72
CA PRO A 54 8.05 -1.36 4.65
C PRO A 54 7.97 -2.11 5.99
N ALA A 55 8.09 -1.43 7.12
CA ALA A 55 7.97 -2.06 8.45
C ALA A 55 6.53 -2.48 8.79
N LYS A 56 5.55 -2.09 7.98
CA LYS A 56 4.10 -2.33 8.19
C LYS A 56 3.45 -2.99 6.99
N PHE A 57 4.30 -3.51 6.11
CA PHE A 57 3.93 -4.20 4.90
C PHE A 57 4.45 -5.64 4.97
N ALA A 58 3.58 -6.61 4.75
CA ALA A 58 3.95 -7.99 4.53
C ALA A 58 3.47 -8.43 3.15
N ALA A 59 4.27 -9.28 2.50
CA ALA A 59 3.91 -9.89 1.22
C ALA A 59 4.08 -11.40 1.30
N TYR A 60 3.09 -12.12 0.79
CA TYR A 60 3.08 -13.58 0.76
C TYR A 60 3.08 -14.08 -0.69
N ASN A 61 4.06 -14.93 -1.01
CA ASN A 61 4.24 -15.47 -2.35
C ASN A 61 3.36 -16.72 -2.56
N VAL A 62 2.24 -16.56 -3.27
CA VAL A 62 1.31 -17.67 -3.52
C VAL A 62 1.79 -18.65 -4.60
N LEU A 63 2.95 -18.43 -5.23
CA LEU A 63 3.50 -19.38 -6.20
C LEU A 63 4.20 -20.57 -5.54
N GLU A 64 4.71 -20.38 -4.33
CA GLU A 64 5.42 -21.41 -3.57
C GLU A 64 4.46 -22.28 -2.75
N ASP A 65 3.22 -21.79 -2.56
CA ASP A 65 2.18 -22.45 -1.80
C ASP A 65 0.86 -22.47 -2.61
N PRO A 66 0.59 -23.57 -3.35
CA PRO A 66 -0.66 -23.76 -4.08
C PRO A 66 -1.89 -23.73 -3.18
N GLU A 67 -1.73 -24.09 -1.92
CA GLU A 67 -2.83 -24.18 -0.97
C GLU A 67 -3.24 -22.80 -0.50
N LEU A 68 -2.26 -21.97 -0.13
CA LEU A 68 -2.47 -20.54 0.14
C LEU A 68 -3.10 -19.84 -1.06
N ARG A 69 -2.68 -20.19 -2.28
CA ARG A 69 -3.19 -19.59 -3.51
C ARG A 69 -4.68 -19.83 -3.73
N GLU A 70 -5.15 -21.04 -3.51
CA GLU A 70 -6.58 -21.35 -3.66
C GLU A 70 -7.35 -20.89 -2.42
N GLY A 71 -6.82 -21.11 -1.22
CA GLY A 71 -7.44 -20.69 0.04
C GLY A 71 -7.70 -19.19 0.13
N ILE A 72 -6.77 -18.34 -0.33
CA ILE A 72 -7.00 -16.88 -0.30
C ILE A 72 -8.08 -16.44 -1.29
N LYS A 73 -8.26 -17.13 -2.42
CA LYS A 73 -9.34 -16.82 -3.36
C LYS A 73 -10.70 -17.16 -2.78
N GLU A 74 -10.80 -18.30 -2.12
CA GLU A 74 -12.02 -18.72 -1.43
C GLU A 74 -12.32 -17.80 -0.25
N PHE A 75 -11.31 -17.47 0.57
CA PHE A 75 -11.45 -16.60 1.75
C PHE A 75 -11.92 -15.18 1.39
N SER A 76 -11.39 -14.60 0.32
CA SER A 76 -11.77 -13.25 -0.15
C SER A 76 -13.00 -13.23 -1.05
N GLU A 77 -13.53 -14.41 -1.42
CA GLU A 77 -14.50 -14.58 -2.51
C GLU A 77 -14.05 -13.88 -3.80
N TRP A 78 -12.74 -13.93 -4.08
CA TRP A 78 -12.09 -13.18 -5.17
C TRP A 78 -11.16 -14.06 -6.02
N PRO A 79 -11.38 -14.19 -7.34
CA PRO A 79 -10.72 -15.22 -8.14
C PRO A 79 -9.28 -14.90 -8.56
N THR A 80 -8.81 -13.66 -8.41
CA THR A 80 -7.53 -13.19 -8.98
C THR A 80 -6.48 -12.83 -7.93
N ILE A 81 -5.21 -12.78 -8.37
CA ILE A 81 -4.02 -12.39 -7.59
C ILE A 81 -3.30 -11.32 -8.41
N PRO A 82 -2.80 -10.23 -7.81
CA PRO A 82 -2.63 -9.97 -6.37
C PRO A 82 -3.92 -9.60 -5.62
N GLN A 83 -3.92 -9.79 -4.30
CA GLN A 83 -5.00 -9.38 -3.38
C GLN A 83 -4.42 -8.57 -2.21
N LEU A 84 -4.98 -7.38 -1.97
CA LEU A 84 -4.56 -6.47 -0.92
C LEU A 84 -5.52 -6.52 0.27
N TYR A 85 -4.92 -6.60 1.45
CA TYR A 85 -5.57 -6.45 2.74
C TYR A 85 -5.02 -5.23 3.48
N VAL A 86 -5.89 -4.47 4.12
CA VAL A 86 -5.52 -3.39 5.02
C VAL A 86 -6.28 -3.56 6.33
N ASN A 87 -5.55 -3.71 7.44
CA ASN A 87 -6.10 -4.01 8.76
C ASN A 87 -7.13 -5.15 8.76
N LYS A 88 -6.76 -6.26 8.11
CA LYS A 88 -7.58 -7.47 7.93
C LYS A 88 -8.80 -7.30 7.03
N GLU A 89 -9.06 -6.10 6.49
CA GLU A 89 -10.13 -5.89 5.54
C GLU A 89 -9.63 -6.13 4.11
N PHE A 90 -10.39 -6.90 3.34
CA PHE A 90 -10.11 -7.12 1.93
C PHE A 90 -10.41 -5.86 1.12
N ILE A 91 -9.39 -5.33 0.43
CA ILE A 91 -9.52 -4.10 -0.36
C ILE A 91 -9.83 -4.41 -1.83
N GLY A 92 -9.21 -5.46 -2.38
CA GLY A 92 -9.42 -5.85 -3.77
C GLY A 92 -8.18 -6.38 -4.47
N GLY A 93 -8.35 -6.67 -5.76
CA GLY A 93 -7.27 -7.03 -6.67
C GLY A 93 -6.59 -5.84 -7.34
N CYS A 94 -5.66 -6.11 -8.25
CA CYS A 94 -4.87 -5.07 -8.93
C CYS A 94 -5.70 -3.94 -9.56
N ASP A 95 -6.81 -4.27 -10.24
CA ASP A 95 -7.63 -3.28 -10.94
C ASP A 95 -8.35 -2.32 -9.97
N VAL A 96 -8.89 -2.87 -8.88
CA VAL A 96 -9.54 -2.09 -7.81
C VAL A 96 -8.54 -1.16 -7.16
N ILE A 97 -7.37 -1.68 -6.77
CA ILE A 97 -6.29 -0.90 -6.16
C ILE A 97 -5.82 0.22 -7.11
N THR A 98 -5.73 -0.08 -8.41
CA THR A 98 -5.36 0.91 -9.44
C THR A 98 -6.43 2.00 -9.57
N SER A 99 -7.71 1.63 -9.54
CA SER A 99 -8.83 2.58 -9.55
C SER A 99 -8.80 3.49 -8.32
N MET A 100 -8.68 2.91 -7.12
CA MET A 100 -8.62 3.67 -5.86
C MET A 100 -7.40 4.60 -5.80
N ALA A 101 -6.27 4.19 -6.38
CA ALA A 101 -5.10 5.05 -6.46
C ALA A 101 -5.31 6.25 -7.40
N ARG A 102 -6.08 6.07 -8.48
CA ARG A 102 -6.42 7.15 -9.42
C ARG A 102 -7.45 8.12 -8.84
N SER A 103 -8.43 7.62 -8.09
CA SER A 103 -9.44 8.46 -7.44
C SER A 103 -8.94 9.15 -6.17
N GLY A 104 -7.83 8.67 -5.59
CA GLY A 104 -7.28 9.16 -4.32
C GLY A 104 -7.80 8.41 -3.10
N GLU A 105 -8.83 7.56 -3.25
CA GLU A 105 -9.40 6.75 -2.17
C GLU A 105 -8.39 5.84 -1.49
N LEU A 106 -7.40 5.34 -2.23
CA LEU A 106 -6.35 4.50 -1.64
C LEU A 106 -5.47 5.32 -0.69
N ALA A 107 -5.14 6.55 -1.06
CA ALA A 107 -4.37 7.44 -0.20
C ALA A 107 -5.16 7.75 1.07
N ASP A 108 -6.45 8.09 0.94
CA ASP A 108 -7.34 8.34 2.07
C ASP A 108 -7.53 7.11 2.97
N LEU A 109 -7.59 5.92 2.39
CA LEU A 109 -7.64 4.67 3.14
C LEU A 109 -6.37 4.47 3.97
N LEU A 110 -5.19 4.56 3.35
CA LEU A 110 -3.91 4.42 4.05
C LEU A 110 -3.70 5.52 5.10
N GLU A 111 -4.19 6.73 4.81
CA GLU A 111 -4.19 7.92 5.68
C GLU A 111 -5.15 7.80 6.88
N ARG A 112 -6.32 7.17 6.73
CA ARG A 112 -7.24 6.99 7.86
C ARG A 112 -6.66 6.05 8.92
N HIS A 113 -5.87 5.09 8.49
CA HIS A 113 -5.23 4.18 9.42
C HIS A 113 -3.94 4.77 10.03
N ARG A 114 -3.48 5.95 9.58
CA ARG A 114 -2.15 6.59 9.72
C ARG A 114 -1.63 6.99 11.11
N HIS A 115 -2.13 6.42 12.21
CA HIS A 115 -1.32 6.42 13.44
C HIS A 115 0.03 5.70 13.23
N TRP A 116 0.16 4.92 12.14
CA TRP A 116 1.39 4.29 11.73
C TRP A 116 2.36 5.12 10.85
N TYR A 117 1.91 6.17 10.18
CA TYR A 117 2.62 6.71 9.00
C TYR A 117 3.18 8.14 9.21
N LEU A 118 2.97 8.72 10.39
CA LEU A 118 3.24 10.15 10.63
C LEU A 118 4.49 10.56 11.40
N LYS A 119 5.40 9.66 11.78
CA LYS A 119 6.64 10.16 12.41
C LYS A 119 7.57 10.94 11.46
N LYS A 120 7.31 11.01 10.13
CA LYS A 120 8.24 11.68 9.20
C LYS A 120 7.66 12.44 8.00
N LYS A 121 6.52 13.14 8.08
CA LYS A 121 6.23 14.25 7.12
C LYS A 121 5.44 15.40 7.76
N LYS A 122 6.14 16.27 8.51
CA LYS A 122 5.74 17.68 8.59
C LYS A 122 5.72 18.21 7.15
N LYS A 123 4.53 18.49 6.59
CA LYS A 123 4.44 19.37 5.41
C LYS A 123 5.04 20.71 5.82
N PRO A 124 6.03 21.28 5.11
CA PRO A 124 6.44 22.65 5.39
C PRO A 124 5.22 23.55 5.17
N LYS A 125 4.94 24.44 6.12
CA LYS A 125 4.03 25.55 5.89
C LYS A 125 4.58 26.32 4.70
N ILE A 126 3.85 26.35 3.59
CA ILE A 126 4.05 27.39 2.58
C ILE A 126 3.82 28.70 3.33
N VAL A 127 4.89 29.47 3.50
CA VAL A 127 4.80 30.87 3.90
C VAL A 127 4.47 31.63 2.62
N ASP A 128 3.31 32.27 2.59
CA ASP A 128 2.94 33.15 1.48
C ASP A 128 3.97 34.27 1.41
N PHE A 129 4.78 34.26 0.35
CA PHE A 129 5.57 35.44 -0.04
C PHE A 129 4.58 36.47 -0.58
N VAL A 130 3.98 37.23 0.34
CA VAL A 130 3.27 38.45 -0.01
C VAL A 130 4.29 39.43 -0.59
N THR A 131 4.07 39.71 -1.86
CA THR A 131 4.69 40.77 -2.64
C THR A 131 4.61 42.10 -1.89
N THR A 132 5.75 42.69 -1.54
CA THR A 132 5.81 44.14 -1.30
C THR A 132 6.75 44.72 -2.35
N GLY A 133 6.15 45.29 -3.39
CA GLY A 133 6.84 45.94 -4.48
C GLY A 133 7.64 47.13 -3.98
N SER A 134 8.94 47.14 -4.28
CA SER A 134 9.76 48.34 -4.15
C SER A 134 9.53 49.18 -5.41
N LYS A 135 8.75 50.27 -5.25
CA LYS A 135 8.56 51.28 -6.29
C LYS A 135 9.86 52.04 -6.49
N ILE A 136 10.32 52.02 -7.74
CA ILE A 136 11.26 52.94 -8.35
C ILE A 136 10.63 54.35 -8.27
N GLY A 137 11.32 55.29 -7.63
CA GLY A 137 10.90 56.68 -7.45
C GLY A 137 12.05 57.63 -7.79
N THR A 138 11.87 58.37 -8.87
CA THR A 138 12.75 59.35 -9.50
C THR A 138 12.89 60.64 -8.69
N GLY A 139 14.11 61.20 -8.66
CA GLY A 139 14.45 62.64 -8.76
C GLY A 139 13.75 63.69 -7.86
N GLY A 140 14.54 64.42 -7.07
CA GLY A 140 14.13 65.70 -6.47
C GLY A 140 15.25 66.37 -5.68
N ARG A 141 15.66 67.57 -6.12
CA ARG A 141 16.72 68.47 -5.61
C ARG A 141 16.23 69.23 -4.34
N THR A 142 17.10 70.09 -3.77
CA THR A 142 16.96 71.08 -2.66
C THR A 142 17.51 70.53 -1.32
N LEU A 143 18.51 71.09 -0.63
CA LEU A 143 19.07 72.46 -0.53
C LEU A 143 20.57 72.50 -0.81
#